data_AF-A0A6N7YCB4-F1
#
_entry.id   AF-A0A6N7YCB4-F1
#
_cell.length_a   1.000
_cell.length_b   1.000
_cell.length_c   1.000
_cell.angle_alpha   90.00
_cell.angle_beta   90.00
_cell.angle_gamma   90.00
#
_symmetry.space_group_name_H-M   'P 1'
#
loop_
_entity.id
_entity.type
_entity.pdbx_description
1 polymer ?
#
loop_
_entity_poly.entity_id
_entity_poly.type
_entity_poly.pdbx_seq_one_letter_code
_entity_poly.pdbx_strand_id
1 'polypeptide(L)'
;MLLPTASALTPSEISPTTLSFSWSGPAGASYVVRRAPGFDAPATPSAGAAVAVVGSAASDTGLTPGSQYSYSVFTVTGGRTLGPATLTVGTAPAPGGAAPTFVAAPGTAILTKADVASARPLTQGAAVRLAGGQSLPAVGDHLVVPATGEVDLAFVGRVASIAVDGTLTVVPVSLPDAFDYVDLVIPDFERALRPVGPRTRAGLRASRRSCGGEGTAGLGVKPDVGLGGGGRIEISTGKFLGLDVPKGVNYDLGLSVRAQLRIFAEVTGKLDCNVELATVTQSLTPPPVPTAVSFTPRVSMSASAAARYVGGGVSAEAGVAASGSLPGTPQVKPIFNGKVLEASGVDLSGQINARLQGSITLGPGAGAGPAGLVVGPTGTITPIDVTVSAAYDSQDPRNTGCAVVRAGGSAALGISARGSVLGKGVDWYSELLDGSFEYFKRAFPQDCDKKPAPATPADPGTSVPPPTGGGGSQLPDCDCGPPPGFRRTSVV
;
A
#
# COMPACT_ATOMS: atom_id res chain seq x y z
N MET A 1 18.65 -49.57 12.19
CA MET A 1 17.37 -49.40 11.49
C MET A 1 16.53 -48.43 12.30
N LEU A 2 16.34 -47.19 11.83
CA LEU A 2 15.45 -46.24 12.51
C LEU A 2 14.02 -46.77 12.38
N LEU A 3 13.33 -46.96 13.51
CA LEU A 3 11.93 -47.37 13.49
C LEU A 3 11.11 -46.22 12.89
N PRO A 4 10.23 -46.48 11.91
CA PRO A 4 9.39 -45.45 11.30
C PRO A 4 8.48 -44.79 12.35
N THR A 5 8.26 -43.48 12.21
CA THR A 5 7.42 -42.67 13.11
C THR A 5 6.31 -41.98 12.33
N ALA A 6 5.34 -41.41 13.06
CA ALA A 6 4.31 -40.56 12.47
C ALA A 6 4.96 -39.39 11.71
N SER A 7 4.40 -39.03 10.56
CA SER A 7 4.86 -37.92 9.73
C SER A 7 3.72 -37.37 8.87
N ALA A 8 3.95 -36.25 8.17
CA ALA A 8 3.00 -35.63 7.26
C ALA A 8 1.61 -35.36 7.91
N LEU A 9 1.62 -34.69 9.07
CA LEU A 9 0.39 -34.31 9.76
C LEU A 9 -0.38 -33.33 8.87
N THR A 10 -1.59 -33.71 8.47
CA THR A 10 -2.40 -32.96 7.51
C THR A 10 -3.76 -32.65 8.13
N PRO A 11 -4.05 -31.38 8.40
CA PRO A 11 -5.40 -30.95 8.81
C PRO A 11 -6.43 -31.27 7.72
N SER A 12 -7.56 -31.84 8.15
CA SER A 12 -8.73 -32.10 7.30
C SER A 12 -9.85 -31.10 7.55
N GLU A 13 -9.97 -30.57 8.76
CA GLU A 13 -10.99 -29.60 9.14
C GLU A 13 -10.46 -28.68 10.23
N ILE A 14 -10.69 -27.37 10.09
CA ILE A 14 -10.40 -26.36 11.12
C ILE A 14 -11.63 -25.48 11.25
N SER A 15 -12.20 -25.43 12.44
CA SER A 15 -13.34 -24.56 12.77
C SER A 15 -13.02 -23.76 14.05
N PRO A 16 -13.93 -22.89 14.50
CA PRO A 16 -13.73 -22.17 15.76
C PRO A 16 -13.57 -23.08 16.98
N THR A 17 -14.14 -24.29 16.95
CA THR A 17 -14.19 -25.18 18.12
C THR A 17 -13.69 -26.59 17.84
N THR A 18 -13.29 -26.89 16.61
CA THR A 18 -12.94 -28.25 16.16
C THR A 18 -11.68 -28.23 15.30
N LEU A 19 -10.82 -29.23 15.49
CA LEU A 19 -9.71 -29.57 14.60
C LEU A 19 -9.75 -31.06 14.31
N SER A 20 -9.71 -31.42 13.03
CA SER A 20 -9.49 -32.81 12.60
C SER A 20 -8.23 -32.88 11.74
N PHE A 21 -7.42 -33.91 11.93
CA PHE A 21 -6.20 -34.12 11.15
C PHE A 21 -5.79 -35.59 11.10
N SER A 22 -4.99 -35.94 10.10
CA SER A 22 -4.44 -37.29 9.91
C SER A 22 -2.93 -37.25 9.72
N TRP A 23 -2.29 -38.41 9.80
CA TRP A 23 -0.86 -38.56 9.59
C TRP A 23 -0.55 -39.87 8.86
N SER A 24 0.65 -39.94 8.29
CA SER A 24 1.26 -41.17 7.80
C SER A 24 2.05 -41.85 8.92
N GLY A 25 2.06 -43.18 8.97
CA GLY A 25 2.84 -43.91 9.97
C GLY A 25 2.88 -45.42 9.71
N PRO A 26 3.67 -46.16 10.48
CA PRO A 26 3.85 -47.60 10.27
C PRO A 26 2.57 -48.42 10.51
N ALA A 27 2.38 -49.44 9.68
CA ALA A 27 1.30 -50.41 9.84
C ALA A 27 1.41 -51.15 11.19
N GLY A 28 0.29 -51.31 11.88
CA GLY A 28 0.22 -52.01 13.17
C GLY A 28 0.75 -51.21 14.37
N ALA A 29 1.18 -49.96 14.18
CA ALA A 29 1.52 -49.07 15.28
C ALA A 29 0.29 -48.44 15.94
N SER A 30 0.43 -48.10 17.21
CA SER A 30 -0.54 -47.31 17.95
C SER A 30 -0.01 -45.89 18.15
N TYR A 31 -0.90 -44.92 18.40
CA TYR A 31 -0.52 -43.51 18.51
C TYR A 31 -1.10 -42.86 19.76
N VAL A 32 -0.32 -41.94 20.34
CA VAL A 32 -0.78 -41.06 21.42
C VAL A 32 -0.73 -39.63 20.90
N VAL A 33 -1.85 -38.92 20.97
CA VAL A 33 -1.94 -37.52 20.55
C VAL A 33 -2.14 -36.65 21.78
N ARG A 34 -1.31 -35.62 21.87
CA ARG A 34 -1.34 -34.62 22.94
C ARG A 34 -1.50 -33.23 22.37
N ARG A 35 -2.26 -32.38 23.07
CA ARG A 35 -2.46 -30.96 22.77
C ARG A 35 -2.00 -30.08 23.91
N ALA A 36 -1.35 -28.97 23.59
CA ALA A 36 -1.15 -27.83 24.48
C ALA A 36 -1.70 -26.54 23.84
N PRO A 37 -2.15 -25.56 24.64
CA PRO A 37 -2.40 -24.20 24.13
C PRO A 37 -1.07 -23.51 23.76
N GLY A 38 -1.12 -22.59 22.80
CA GLY A 38 0.05 -21.84 22.34
C GLY A 38 0.83 -22.56 21.23
N PHE A 39 2.13 -22.26 21.14
CA PHE A 39 3.02 -22.72 20.07
C PHE A 39 3.98 -23.85 20.49
N ASP A 40 4.03 -24.15 21.79
CA ASP A 40 4.89 -25.18 22.34
C ASP A 40 4.18 -26.54 22.30
N ALA A 41 4.63 -27.39 21.37
CA ALA A 41 4.09 -28.73 21.24
C ALA A 41 4.46 -29.60 22.47
N PRO A 42 3.53 -30.45 22.97
CA PRO A 42 3.83 -31.34 24.08
C PRO A 42 5.07 -32.22 23.82
N ALA A 43 6.08 -32.14 24.69
CA ALA A 43 7.33 -32.87 24.50
C ALA A 43 7.25 -34.36 24.87
N THR A 44 6.25 -34.77 25.65
CA THR A 44 6.11 -36.16 26.12
C THR A 44 4.69 -36.72 25.90
N PRO A 45 4.54 -38.07 25.86
CA PRO A 45 3.23 -38.71 25.68
C PRO A 45 2.26 -38.55 26.86
N SER A 46 2.65 -37.84 27.93
CA SER A 46 1.82 -37.53 29.10
C SER A 46 1.59 -36.03 29.30
N ALA A 47 2.31 -35.17 28.58
CA ALA A 47 2.16 -33.73 28.66
C ALA A 47 0.90 -33.26 27.94
N GLY A 48 0.21 -32.25 28.50
CA GLY A 48 -0.96 -31.64 27.88
C GLY A 48 -2.23 -32.52 27.89
N ALA A 49 -3.24 -32.08 27.15
CA ALA A 49 -4.52 -32.76 27.05
C ALA A 49 -4.43 -33.96 26.08
N ALA A 50 -5.02 -35.10 26.45
CA ALA A 50 -5.17 -36.23 25.54
C ALA A 50 -6.23 -35.93 24.48
N VAL A 51 -5.94 -36.29 23.24
CA VAL A 51 -6.88 -36.20 22.12
C VAL A 51 -7.23 -37.60 21.65
N ALA A 52 -8.51 -37.85 21.35
CA ALA A 52 -8.97 -39.15 20.88
C ALA A 52 -8.37 -39.48 19.51
N VAL A 53 -7.91 -40.72 19.36
CA VAL A 53 -7.27 -41.23 18.14
C VAL A 53 -8.08 -42.38 17.58
N VAL A 54 -8.31 -42.35 16.26
CA VAL A 54 -8.94 -43.45 15.51
C VAL A 54 -8.03 -43.78 14.33
N GLY A 55 -7.36 -44.93 14.39
CA GLY A 55 -6.37 -45.32 13.39
C GLY A 55 -5.20 -44.33 13.34
N SER A 56 -5.00 -43.67 12.20
CA SER A 56 -3.98 -42.64 11.97
C SER A 56 -4.60 -41.24 11.81
N ALA A 57 -5.68 -40.98 12.54
CA ALA A 57 -6.38 -39.70 12.57
C ALA A 57 -6.82 -39.33 13.99
N ALA A 58 -7.00 -38.04 14.22
CA ALA A 58 -7.53 -37.48 15.45
C ALA A 58 -8.58 -36.40 15.13
N SER A 59 -9.58 -36.30 16.01
CA SER A 59 -10.55 -35.21 15.99
C SER A 59 -10.68 -34.65 17.39
N ASP A 60 -10.51 -33.34 17.48
CA ASP A 60 -10.44 -32.60 18.72
C ASP A 60 -11.53 -31.53 18.75
N THR A 61 -12.28 -31.48 19.84
CA THR A 61 -13.49 -30.65 19.98
C THR A 61 -13.44 -29.85 21.27
N GLY A 62 -14.27 -28.80 21.35
CA GLY A 62 -14.29 -27.90 22.50
C GLY A 62 -13.09 -26.96 22.54
N LEU A 63 -12.46 -26.70 21.39
CA LEU A 63 -11.41 -25.70 21.26
C LEU A 63 -12.00 -24.29 21.44
N THR A 64 -11.15 -23.36 21.88
CA THR A 64 -11.54 -21.96 22.02
C THR A 64 -11.36 -21.23 20.69
N PRO A 65 -12.37 -20.51 20.18
CA PRO A 65 -12.26 -19.73 18.94
C PRO A 65 -11.08 -18.76 18.94
N GLY A 66 -10.41 -18.62 17.79
CA GLY A 66 -9.28 -17.70 17.61
C GLY A 66 -8.05 -18.00 18.48
N SER A 67 -7.97 -19.22 19.03
CA SER A 67 -6.86 -19.64 19.90
C SER A 67 -5.86 -20.52 19.17
N GLN A 68 -4.61 -20.47 19.62
CA GLN A 68 -3.53 -21.29 19.07
C GLN A 68 -3.35 -22.57 19.86
N TYR A 69 -3.05 -23.66 19.15
CA TYR A 69 -2.78 -24.96 19.74
C TYR A 69 -1.65 -25.66 19.00
N SER A 70 -0.85 -26.39 19.77
CA SER A 70 0.17 -27.29 19.25
C SER A 70 -0.13 -28.73 19.66
N TYR A 71 0.04 -29.62 18.69
CA TYR A 71 -0.23 -31.04 18.80
C TYR A 71 1.06 -31.82 18.63
N SER A 72 1.19 -32.91 19.38
CA SER A 72 2.26 -33.89 19.25
C SER A 72 1.66 -35.28 19.04
N VAL A 73 2.08 -35.94 17.98
CA VAL A 73 1.73 -37.34 17.67
C VAL A 73 2.93 -38.22 17.99
N PHE A 74 2.77 -39.09 18.98
CA PHE A 74 3.78 -40.07 19.36
C PHE A 74 3.42 -41.44 18.80
N THR A 75 4.38 -42.13 18.20
CA THR A 75 4.22 -43.50 17.70
C THR A 75 4.63 -44.49 18.78
N VAL A 76 3.76 -45.45 19.07
CA VAL A 76 3.99 -46.50 20.07
C VAL A 76 4.06 -47.86 19.36
N THR A 77 5.27 -48.42 19.33
CA THR A 77 5.61 -49.68 18.64
C THR A 77 6.56 -50.50 19.51
N GLY A 78 6.29 -51.79 19.69
CA GLY A 78 7.18 -52.70 20.42
C GLY A 78 7.48 -52.25 21.85
N GLY A 79 6.49 -51.64 22.53
CA GLY A 79 6.65 -51.10 23.89
C GLY A 79 7.47 -49.81 23.98
N ARG A 80 7.92 -49.25 22.86
CA ARG A 80 8.70 -48.00 22.80
C ARG A 80 7.84 -46.88 22.23
N THR A 81 8.04 -45.67 22.75
CA THR A 81 7.44 -44.45 22.20
C THR A 81 8.47 -43.68 21.39
N LEU A 82 8.09 -43.25 20.19
CA LEU A 82 8.92 -42.57 19.21
C LEU A 82 8.21 -41.29 18.74
N GLY A 83 8.97 -40.34 18.17
CA GLY A 83 8.47 -39.01 17.80
C GLY A 83 8.85 -37.94 18.86
N PRO A 84 8.12 -36.83 18.96
CA PRO A 84 6.85 -36.54 18.30
C PRO A 84 6.99 -35.99 16.87
N ALA A 85 5.96 -36.20 16.07
CA ALA A 85 5.66 -35.30 14.96
C ALA A 85 4.70 -34.22 15.44
N THR A 86 4.94 -32.97 15.06
CA THR A 86 4.23 -31.81 15.61
C THR A 86 3.40 -31.09 14.56
N LEU A 87 2.32 -30.46 15.02
CA LEU A 87 1.42 -29.64 14.21
C LEU A 87 0.99 -28.43 15.04
N THR A 88 1.18 -27.23 14.51
CA THR A 88 0.77 -25.99 15.17
C THR A 88 -0.27 -25.28 14.32
N VAL A 89 -1.41 -24.93 14.95
CA VAL A 89 -2.57 -24.36 14.25
C VAL A 89 -3.20 -23.20 15.02
N GLY A 90 -3.83 -22.29 14.29
CA GLY A 90 -4.78 -21.31 14.82
C GLY A 90 -6.19 -21.71 14.44
N THR A 91 -7.07 -21.81 15.44
CA THR A 91 -8.50 -22.04 15.20
C THR A 91 -9.16 -20.79 14.61
N ALA A 92 -10.24 -21.00 13.86
CA ALA A 92 -10.98 -19.88 13.29
C ALA A 92 -11.57 -18.99 14.40
N PRO A 93 -11.64 -17.67 14.19
CA PRO A 93 -12.27 -16.79 15.17
C PRO A 93 -13.78 -17.05 15.24
N ALA A 94 -14.41 -16.60 16.34
CA ALA A 94 -15.85 -16.46 16.38
C ALA A 94 -16.30 -15.45 15.29
N PRO A 95 -17.57 -15.51 14.83
CA PRO A 95 -18.08 -14.55 13.85
C PRO A 95 -17.79 -13.10 14.26
N GLY A 96 -17.15 -12.34 13.37
CA GLY A 96 -16.72 -10.95 13.62
C GLY A 96 -15.35 -10.79 14.29
N GLY A 97 -14.66 -11.88 14.66
CA GLY A 97 -13.28 -11.82 15.12
C GLY A 97 -12.27 -11.75 13.97
N ALA A 98 -11.08 -11.22 14.25
CA ALA A 98 -10.02 -10.99 13.27
C ALA A 98 -8.74 -11.83 13.52
N ALA A 99 -8.78 -12.79 14.46
CA ALA A 99 -7.66 -13.69 14.67
C ALA A 99 -7.44 -14.56 13.42
N PRO A 100 -6.19 -14.78 12.98
CA PRO A 100 -5.92 -15.59 11.80
C PRO A 100 -6.18 -17.08 12.07
N THR A 101 -6.81 -17.75 11.11
CA THR A 101 -6.76 -19.22 11.03
C THR A 101 -5.49 -19.59 10.28
N PHE A 102 -4.72 -20.54 10.78
CA PHE A 102 -3.50 -20.94 10.08
C PHE A 102 -3.08 -22.37 10.41
N VAL A 103 -2.23 -22.92 9.55
CA VAL A 103 -1.50 -24.17 9.77
C VAL A 103 -0.03 -23.86 9.50
N ALA A 104 0.80 -23.95 10.54
CA ALA A 104 2.23 -23.75 10.41
C ALA A 104 2.84 -24.94 9.65
N ALA A 105 3.69 -24.65 8.66
CA ALA A 105 4.42 -25.69 7.94
C ALA A 105 5.40 -26.39 8.89
N PRO A 106 5.72 -27.68 8.66
CA PRO A 106 6.71 -28.40 9.47
C PRO A 106 8.04 -27.63 9.57
N GLY A 107 8.56 -27.48 10.79
CA GLY A 107 9.79 -26.70 11.04
C GLY A 107 9.56 -25.19 11.21
N THR A 108 8.31 -24.73 11.21
CA THR A 108 7.99 -23.33 11.51
C THR A 108 7.79 -23.12 13.01
N ALA A 109 8.64 -22.30 13.63
CA ALA A 109 8.46 -21.84 15.00
C ALA A 109 7.88 -20.42 15.04
N ILE A 110 6.83 -20.23 15.84
CA ILE A 110 6.17 -18.93 16.00
C ILE A 110 6.66 -18.34 17.32
N LEU A 111 7.52 -17.32 17.26
CA LEU A 111 8.12 -16.73 18.43
C LEU A 111 7.21 -15.64 19.02
N THR A 112 7.06 -15.66 20.34
CA THR A 112 6.53 -14.56 21.12
C THR A 112 7.66 -13.62 21.54
N LYS A 113 7.32 -12.44 22.05
CA LYS A 113 8.32 -11.49 22.54
C LYS A 113 9.18 -12.07 23.68
N ALA A 114 8.63 -12.99 24.47
CA ALA A 114 9.36 -13.65 25.55
C ALA A 114 10.43 -14.63 25.04
N ASP A 115 10.27 -15.14 23.81
CA ASP A 115 11.18 -16.11 23.21
C ASP A 115 12.42 -15.44 22.59
N VAL A 116 12.42 -14.11 22.49
CA VAL A 116 13.49 -13.32 21.85
C VAL A 116 14.28 -12.56 22.90
N ALA A 117 15.55 -12.94 23.10
CA ALA A 117 16.48 -12.23 23.98
C ALA A 117 16.95 -10.91 23.36
N SER A 118 17.25 -10.91 22.07
CA SER A 118 17.63 -9.72 21.31
C SER A 118 17.36 -9.94 19.82
N ALA A 119 16.97 -8.89 19.10
CA ALA A 119 16.90 -8.94 17.64
C ALA A 119 17.38 -7.61 17.07
N ARG A 120 18.30 -7.66 16.08
CA ARG A 120 18.87 -6.47 15.44
C ARG A 120 18.72 -6.55 13.93
N PRO A 121 18.28 -5.47 13.25
CA PRO A 121 18.18 -5.46 11.79
C PRO A 121 19.56 -5.64 11.14
N LEU A 122 19.58 -6.36 10.02
CA LEU A 122 20.71 -6.52 9.11
C LEU A 122 20.36 -5.93 7.74
N THR A 123 21.35 -5.82 6.86
CA THR A 123 21.12 -5.41 5.45
C THR A 123 20.12 -6.35 4.75
N GLN A 124 20.17 -7.65 5.08
CA GLN A 124 19.25 -8.68 4.60
C GLN A 124 18.71 -9.46 5.80
N GLY A 125 17.56 -9.05 6.32
CA GLY A 125 16.86 -9.70 7.43
C GLY A 125 17.27 -9.19 8.81
N ALA A 126 17.39 -10.09 9.77
CA ALA A 126 17.76 -9.73 11.15
C ALA A 126 18.64 -10.79 11.80
N ALA A 127 19.49 -10.35 12.72
CA ALA A 127 20.16 -11.22 13.69
C ALA A 127 19.24 -11.40 14.88
N VAL A 128 18.86 -12.63 15.20
CA VAL A 128 17.91 -12.97 16.27
C VAL A 128 18.59 -13.90 17.27
N ARG A 129 18.50 -13.58 18.55
CA ARG A 129 18.97 -14.45 19.63
C ARG A 129 17.78 -14.86 20.48
N LEU A 130 17.61 -16.16 20.68
CA LEU A 130 16.51 -16.70 21.47
C LEU A 130 16.78 -16.57 22.97
N ALA A 131 15.71 -16.49 23.75
CA ALA A 131 15.76 -16.56 25.19
C ALA A 131 16.22 -17.94 25.67
N GLY A 132 16.78 -18.01 26.88
CA GLY A 132 17.24 -19.27 27.46
C GLY A 132 16.09 -20.27 27.65
N GLY A 133 16.34 -21.53 27.34
CA GLY A 133 15.33 -22.61 27.43
C GLY A 133 14.57 -22.87 26.14
N GLN A 134 14.72 -22.02 25.12
CA GLN A 134 14.17 -22.26 23.79
C GLN A 134 15.00 -23.30 23.03
N SER A 135 14.34 -24.18 22.30
CA SER A 135 15.01 -25.13 21.40
C SER A 135 15.60 -24.36 20.22
N LEU A 136 16.88 -24.59 19.93
CA LEU A 136 17.54 -23.91 18.82
C LEU A 136 17.02 -24.47 17.48
N PRO A 137 16.45 -23.65 16.60
CA PRO A 137 16.01 -24.07 15.27
C PRO A 137 17.20 -24.54 14.42
N ALA A 138 16.94 -25.39 13.44
CA ALA A 138 17.92 -25.80 12.46
C ALA A 138 18.07 -24.77 11.33
N VAL A 139 19.19 -24.82 10.62
CA VAL A 139 19.35 -24.06 9.37
C VAL A 139 18.32 -24.56 8.36
N GLY A 140 17.57 -23.64 7.77
CA GLY A 140 16.48 -23.94 6.84
C GLY A 140 15.08 -23.86 7.48
N ASP A 141 14.97 -23.94 8.81
CA ASP A 141 13.72 -23.77 9.54
C ASP A 141 13.16 -22.35 9.38
N HIS A 142 11.87 -22.20 9.62
CA HIS A 142 11.15 -20.94 9.50
C HIS A 142 10.81 -20.38 10.87
N LEU A 143 10.90 -19.06 10.99
CA LEU A 143 10.61 -18.32 12.20
C LEU A 143 9.63 -17.19 11.90
N VAL A 144 8.58 -17.11 12.71
CA VAL A 144 7.81 -15.87 12.87
C VAL A 144 8.46 -15.09 13.99
N VAL A 145 9.16 -14.01 13.64
CA VAL A 145 9.87 -13.14 14.58
C VAL A 145 8.95 -11.97 14.95
N PRO A 146 8.68 -11.72 16.24
CA PRO A 146 7.84 -10.58 16.66
C PRO A 146 8.62 -9.26 16.54
N ALA A 147 7.89 -8.14 16.56
CA ALA A 147 8.51 -6.83 16.71
C ALA A 147 9.16 -6.70 18.10
N THR A 148 10.41 -6.26 18.15
CA THR A 148 11.19 -6.11 19.39
C THR A 148 11.45 -4.66 19.77
N GLY A 149 11.18 -3.71 18.86
CA GLY A 149 11.52 -2.29 19.01
C GLY A 149 12.85 -1.92 18.34
N GLU A 150 13.83 -2.83 18.29
CA GLU A 150 14.98 -2.72 17.38
C GLU A 150 14.64 -3.26 15.99
N VAL A 151 13.83 -4.32 15.96
CA VAL A 151 13.11 -4.75 14.76
C VAL A 151 11.70 -4.17 14.86
N ASP A 152 11.43 -3.18 14.00
CA ASP A 152 10.19 -2.38 14.05
C ASP A 152 8.92 -3.18 13.70
N LEU A 153 9.07 -4.28 12.96
CA LEU A 153 7.96 -5.05 12.41
C LEU A 153 8.19 -6.54 12.61
N ALA A 154 7.12 -7.23 13.02
CA ALA A 154 7.12 -8.68 13.02
C ALA A 154 7.29 -9.20 11.58
N PHE A 155 8.00 -10.33 11.44
CA PHE A 155 8.30 -10.88 10.14
C PHE A 155 8.36 -12.39 10.09
N VAL A 156 8.22 -12.93 8.89
CA VAL A 156 8.45 -14.36 8.62
C VAL A 156 9.78 -14.50 7.89
N GLY A 157 10.64 -15.36 8.42
CA GLY A 157 11.95 -15.57 7.83
C GLY A 157 12.46 -16.99 7.98
N ARG A 158 13.50 -17.32 7.22
CA ARG A 158 14.20 -18.59 7.27
C ARG A 158 15.53 -18.41 7.98
N VAL A 159 15.91 -19.38 8.81
CA VAL A 159 17.24 -19.45 9.42
C VAL A 159 18.27 -19.75 8.34
N ALA A 160 19.04 -18.75 7.95
CA ALA A 160 20.09 -18.87 6.95
C ALA A 160 21.40 -19.41 7.54
N SER A 161 21.72 -19.03 8.77
CA SER A 161 22.91 -19.51 9.48
C SER A 161 22.75 -19.34 10.99
N ILE A 162 23.59 -20.06 11.74
CA ILE A 162 23.67 -20.01 13.20
C ILE A 162 25.13 -19.72 13.57
N ALA A 163 25.36 -18.63 14.29
CA ALA A 163 26.67 -18.27 14.79
C ALA A 163 27.07 -19.11 16.02
N VAL A 164 28.37 -19.10 16.36
CA VAL A 164 28.93 -19.87 17.49
C VAL A 164 28.30 -19.49 18.83
N ASP A 165 27.85 -18.24 18.97
CA ASP A 165 27.17 -17.73 20.17
C ASP A 165 25.66 -18.03 20.22
N GLY A 166 25.15 -18.80 19.26
CA GLY A 166 23.74 -19.15 19.11
C GLY A 166 22.88 -18.08 18.41
N THR A 167 23.49 -17.01 17.90
CA THR A 167 22.74 -15.98 17.15
C THR A 167 22.32 -16.51 15.77
N LEU A 168 21.03 -16.41 15.48
CA LEU A 168 20.42 -16.81 14.21
C LEU A 168 20.50 -15.65 13.22
N THR A 169 20.96 -15.93 11.99
CA THR A 169 20.74 -15.02 10.87
C THR A 169 19.45 -15.43 10.18
N VAL A 170 18.43 -14.57 10.24
CA VAL A 170 17.10 -14.86 9.71
C VAL A 170 16.83 -13.95 8.51
N VAL A 171 16.57 -14.55 7.35
CA VAL A 171 16.30 -13.84 6.09
C VAL A 171 14.80 -13.90 5.77
N PRO A 172 14.15 -12.80 5.35
CA PRO A 172 12.71 -12.79 5.09
C PRO A 172 12.30 -13.79 4.01
N VAL A 173 11.15 -14.44 4.22
CA VAL A 173 10.51 -15.35 3.26
C VAL A 173 9.01 -15.09 3.14
N SER A 174 8.31 -15.84 2.31
CA SER A 174 6.89 -15.63 2.05
C SER A 174 6.03 -16.39 3.04
N LEU A 175 4.77 -15.99 3.22
CA LEU A 175 3.81 -16.75 4.04
C LEU A 175 3.66 -18.22 3.57
N PRO A 176 3.50 -18.51 2.26
CA PRO A 176 3.52 -19.87 1.72
C PRO A 176 4.73 -20.73 2.10
N ASP A 177 5.87 -20.14 2.44
CA ASP A 177 7.06 -20.90 2.84
C ASP A 177 6.96 -21.42 4.28
N ALA A 178 6.24 -20.71 5.15
CA ALA A 178 6.14 -21.02 6.59
C ALA A 178 4.76 -21.53 7.01
N PHE A 179 3.77 -21.50 6.11
CA PHE A 179 2.41 -21.89 6.40
C PHE A 179 1.82 -22.74 5.26
N ASP A 180 1.19 -23.85 5.64
CA ASP A 180 0.43 -24.73 4.73
C ASP A 180 -0.99 -24.19 4.48
N TYR A 181 -1.50 -23.37 5.40
CA TYR A 181 -2.78 -22.69 5.30
C TYR A 181 -2.76 -21.38 6.07
N VAL A 182 -3.38 -20.34 5.48
CA VAL A 182 -3.63 -19.06 6.14
C VAL A 182 -5.00 -18.55 5.69
N ASP A 183 -5.83 -18.16 6.64
CA ASP A 183 -7.01 -17.33 6.41
C ASP A 183 -6.93 -16.13 7.37
N LEU A 184 -6.72 -14.96 6.78
CA LEU A 184 -6.34 -13.73 7.45
C LEU A 184 -7.35 -12.64 7.16
N VAL A 185 -7.98 -12.12 8.20
CA VAL A 185 -8.74 -10.86 8.13
C VAL A 185 -7.79 -9.72 8.43
N ILE A 186 -7.69 -8.77 7.51
CA ILE A 186 -6.98 -7.50 7.70
C ILE A 186 -8.04 -6.48 8.15
N PRO A 187 -8.02 -6.03 9.42
CA PRO A 187 -8.95 -5.03 9.88
C PRO A 187 -8.84 -3.74 9.06
N ASP A 188 -9.96 -3.03 8.93
CA ASP A 188 -9.94 -1.71 8.33
C ASP A 188 -8.97 -0.80 9.09
N PHE A 189 -8.04 -0.21 8.36
CA PHE A 189 -7.04 0.69 8.90
C PHE A 189 -7.07 2.01 8.15
N GLU A 190 -6.88 3.08 8.90
CA GLU A 190 -6.58 4.39 8.35
C GLU A 190 -5.43 5.00 9.13
N ARG A 191 -4.33 5.29 8.45
CA ARG A 191 -3.15 5.88 9.07
C ARG A 191 -2.72 7.11 8.32
N ALA A 192 -2.84 8.27 8.97
CA ALA A 192 -2.18 9.48 8.52
C ALA A 192 -0.65 9.27 8.60
N LEU A 193 0.02 9.39 7.48
CA LEU A 193 1.47 9.38 7.37
C LEU A 193 1.97 10.75 7.84
N ARG A 194 2.23 10.88 9.15
CA ARG A 194 2.91 12.06 9.68
C ARG A 194 4.38 11.98 9.30
N PRO A 195 4.93 12.89 8.48
CA PRO A 195 6.34 12.83 8.14
C PRO A 195 7.19 13.02 9.40
N VAL A 196 8.11 12.09 9.64
CA VAL A 196 9.01 12.10 10.81
C VAL A 196 10.09 13.15 10.56
N GLY A 197 9.95 14.33 11.16
CA GLY A 197 11.00 15.35 11.21
C GLY A 197 10.50 16.78 11.37
N PRO A 198 11.27 17.68 12.02
CA PRO A 198 10.91 19.10 12.14
C PRO A 198 10.94 19.85 10.80
N ARG A 199 11.70 19.37 9.81
CA ARG A 199 11.84 20.00 8.47
C ARG A 199 10.64 19.77 7.54
N THR A 200 9.84 18.73 7.76
CA THR A 200 8.68 18.36 6.92
C THR A 200 7.36 18.98 7.41
N ARG A 201 7.28 19.41 8.67
CA ARG A 201 6.11 20.12 9.22
C ARG A 201 5.93 21.54 8.63
N ALA A 202 7.01 22.17 8.16
CA ALA A 202 7.00 23.50 7.54
C ALA A 202 6.71 23.48 6.02
N GLY A 203 6.43 22.31 5.44
CA GLY A 203 6.42 22.06 4.00
C GLY A 203 7.80 21.64 3.50
N LEU A 204 7.85 20.69 2.56
CA LEU A 204 9.03 20.38 1.78
C LEU A 204 9.34 21.57 0.89
N ARG A 205 10.24 22.44 1.34
CA ARG A 205 10.90 23.40 0.46
C ARG A 205 12.00 22.65 -0.29
N ALA A 206 11.85 22.49 -1.60
CA ALA A 206 12.89 21.87 -2.41
C ALA A 206 14.16 22.72 -2.28
N SER A 207 15.25 22.12 -1.84
CA SER A 207 16.55 22.81 -1.77
C SER A 207 17.20 22.78 -3.16
N ARG A 208 18.08 23.73 -3.49
CA ARG A 208 18.87 23.67 -4.74
C ARG A 208 19.61 22.33 -4.96
N ARG A 209 19.83 21.53 -3.90
CA ARG A 209 20.49 20.22 -4.00
C ARG A 209 19.59 19.11 -4.54
N SER A 210 18.27 19.26 -4.47
CA SER A 210 17.28 18.28 -4.94
C SER A 210 16.62 18.68 -6.26
N CYS A 211 17.14 19.72 -6.91
CA CYS A 211 16.64 20.25 -8.17
C CYS A 211 17.79 20.53 -9.14
N GLY A 212 17.61 20.18 -10.42
CA GLY A 212 18.47 20.60 -11.53
C GLY A 212 17.85 21.76 -12.31
N GLY A 213 18.68 22.61 -12.92
CA GLY A 213 18.24 23.73 -13.76
C GLY A 213 18.95 25.05 -13.44
N GLU A 214 18.57 26.10 -14.18
CA GLU A 214 19.21 27.43 -14.13
C GLU A 214 18.48 28.44 -13.20
N GLY A 215 17.27 28.10 -12.72
CA GLY A 215 16.44 28.99 -11.90
C GLY A 215 16.68 28.92 -10.38
N THR A 216 16.16 29.90 -9.64
CA THR A 216 16.01 29.86 -8.17
C THR A 216 14.60 29.39 -7.79
N ALA A 217 14.48 28.57 -6.74
CA ALA A 217 13.22 27.93 -6.38
C ALA A 217 12.72 28.34 -4.99
N GLY A 218 11.49 28.87 -4.94
CA GLY A 218 10.62 28.90 -3.75
C GLY A 218 9.60 27.76 -3.81
N LEU A 219 10.02 26.54 -4.09
CA LEU A 219 9.11 25.43 -4.37
C LEU A 219 8.73 24.69 -3.09
N GLY A 220 7.47 24.76 -2.68
CA GLY A 220 6.97 24.20 -1.43
C GLY A 220 5.83 23.21 -1.64
N VAL A 221 5.95 22.00 -1.10
CA VAL A 221 4.86 21.02 -1.03
C VAL A 221 4.58 20.65 0.41
N LYS A 222 3.32 20.69 0.83
CA LYS A 222 2.89 20.12 2.12
C LYS A 222 2.05 18.88 1.84
N PRO A 223 2.68 17.69 1.70
CA PRO A 223 1.94 16.46 1.48
C PRO A 223 1.30 16.04 2.81
N ASP A 224 -0.03 15.91 2.83
CA ASP A 224 -0.73 15.13 3.86
C ASP A 224 -1.10 13.79 3.23
N VAL A 225 -0.34 12.75 3.54
CA VAL A 225 -0.54 11.42 2.96
C VAL A 225 -1.15 10.52 4.02
N GLY A 226 -2.12 9.70 3.66
CA GLY A 226 -2.66 8.66 4.52
C GLY A 226 -2.76 7.34 3.77
N LEU A 227 -2.54 6.22 4.46
CA LEU A 227 -2.84 4.89 3.96
C LEU A 227 -4.16 4.42 4.56
N GLY A 228 -5.05 3.94 3.71
CA GLY A 228 -6.31 3.31 4.09
C GLY A 228 -6.38 1.92 3.49
N GLY A 229 -7.14 1.02 4.11
CA GLY A 229 -7.38 -0.29 3.51
C GLY A 229 -7.94 -1.28 4.50
N GLY A 230 -8.12 -2.50 4.03
CA GLY A 230 -8.72 -3.60 4.79
C GLY A 230 -9.02 -4.76 3.86
N GLY A 231 -9.46 -5.88 4.43
CA GLY A 231 -9.95 -6.99 3.63
C GLY A 231 -9.66 -8.36 4.22
N ARG A 232 -9.59 -9.37 3.34
CA ARG A 232 -9.34 -10.76 3.70
C ARG A 232 -8.44 -11.42 2.67
N ILE A 233 -7.57 -12.30 3.15
CA ILE A 233 -6.68 -13.12 2.31
C ILE A 233 -6.79 -14.56 2.82
N GLU A 234 -7.08 -15.48 1.91
CA GLU A 234 -6.99 -16.91 2.15
C GLU A 234 -5.95 -17.50 1.20
N ILE A 235 -4.95 -18.16 1.78
CA ILE A 235 -3.85 -18.84 1.09
C ILE A 235 -3.95 -20.31 1.43
N SER A 236 -3.94 -21.17 0.42
CA SER A 236 -3.80 -22.60 0.65
C SER A 236 -2.73 -23.20 -0.24
N THR A 237 -1.77 -23.86 0.40
CA THR A 237 -0.59 -24.46 -0.21
C THR A 237 -0.64 -25.97 0.00
N GLY A 238 -0.88 -26.74 -1.07
CA GLY A 238 -0.78 -28.21 -1.04
C GLY A 238 -1.92 -28.97 -0.33
N LYS A 239 -1.85 -30.31 -0.40
CA LYS A 239 -2.96 -31.29 -0.29
C LYS A 239 -3.93 -31.04 0.88
N PHE A 240 -5.21 -30.92 0.55
CA PHE A 240 -6.31 -30.88 1.52
C PHE A 240 -7.20 -32.09 1.30
N LEU A 241 -7.55 -32.79 2.38
CA LEU A 241 -8.42 -33.97 2.33
C LEU A 241 -7.94 -35.09 1.37
N GLY A 242 -6.63 -35.25 1.20
CA GLY A 242 -6.06 -36.28 0.33
C GLY A 242 -6.21 -36.02 -1.18
N LEU A 243 -6.69 -34.84 -1.57
CA LEU A 243 -6.83 -34.43 -2.97
C LEU A 243 -5.70 -33.46 -3.36
N ASP A 244 -5.06 -33.72 -4.50
CA ASP A 244 -4.08 -32.83 -5.13
C ASP A 244 -4.82 -31.65 -5.77
N VAL A 245 -4.92 -30.55 -5.03
CA VAL A 245 -5.46 -29.29 -5.55
C VAL A 245 -4.33 -28.24 -5.52
N PRO A 246 -3.95 -27.64 -6.66
CA PRO A 246 -3.22 -26.37 -6.67
C PRO A 246 -4.19 -25.29 -6.21
N LYS A 247 -4.17 -24.92 -4.92
CA LYS A 247 -5.36 -24.33 -4.28
C LYS A 247 -5.57 -22.83 -4.40
N GLY A 248 -4.52 -22.09 -4.70
CA GLY A 248 -4.71 -20.70 -5.00
C GLY A 248 -4.83 -19.75 -3.82
N VAL A 249 -4.98 -18.47 -4.16
CA VAL A 249 -5.15 -17.38 -3.19
C VAL A 249 -6.50 -16.74 -3.45
N ASN A 250 -7.41 -16.78 -2.48
CA ASN A 250 -8.64 -15.99 -2.51
C ASN A 250 -8.39 -14.70 -1.76
N TYR A 251 -8.86 -13.59 -2.29
CA TYR A 251 -8.69 -12.31 -1.63
C TYR A 251 -9.80 -11.33 -1.97
N ASP A 252 -10.04 -10.43 -1.03
CA ASP A 252 -10.83 -9.20 -1.19
C ASP A 252 -10.09 -8.13 -0.40
N LEU A 253 -9.41 -7.22 -1.10
CA LEU A 253 -8.48 -6.26 -0.53
C LEU A 253 -8.78 -4.87 -1.04
N GLY A 254 -8.92 -3.91 -0.13
CA GLY A 254 -8.92 -2.48 -0.42
C GLY A 254 -7.63 -1.85 0.06
N LEU A 255 -7.03 -1.00 -0.78
CA LEU A 255 -5.87 -0.20 -0.41
C LEU A 255 -5.96 1.19 -1.05
N SER A 256 -5.94 2.25 -0.26
CA SER A 256 -5.98 3.63 -0.73
C SER A 256 -4.88 4.49 -0.14
N VAL A 257 -4.47 5.46 -0.94
CA VAL A 257 -3.55 6.55 -0.60
C VAL A 257 -4.34 7.84 -0.67
N ARG A 258 -4.58 8.45 0.48
CA ARG A 258 -5.08 9.82 0.57
C ARG A 258 -3.90 10.76 0.50
N ALA A 259 -4.01 11.83 -0.27
CA ALA A 259 -2.95 12.79 -0.47
C ALA A 259 -3.53 14.20 -0.60
N GLN A 260 -2.92 15.17 0.09
CA GLN A 260 -3.14 16.59 -0.18
C GLN A 260 -1.85 17.23 -0.65
N LEU A 261 -1.85 17.86 -1.81
CA LEU A 261 -0.73 18.57 -2.40
C LEU A 261 -1.07 20.05 -2.48
N ARG A 262 -0.42 20.88 -1.67
CA ARG A 262 -0.44 22.35 -1.86
C ARG A 262 0.81 22.77 -2.61
N ILE A 263 0.64 23.56 -3.66
CA ILE A 263 1.73 23.97 -4.56
C ILE A 263 1.99 25.47 -4.35
N PHE A 264 3.24 25.77 -4.06
CA PHE A 264 3.80 27.12 -4.15
C PHE A 264 4.99 27.05 -5.09
N ALA A 265 4.95 27.82 -6.17
CA ALA A 265 6.04 27.89 -7.12
C ALA A 265 6.36 29.36 -7.39
N GLU A 266 7.60 29.74 -7.10
CA GLU A 266 8.19 30.99 -7.57
C GLU A 266 9.54 30.58 -8.18
N VAL A 267 9.54 30.49 -9.51
CA VAL A 267 10.67 30.00 -10.29
C VAL A 267 11.02 31.01 -11.36
N THR A 268 12.31 31.29 -11.50
CA THR A 268 12.86 32.28 -12.43
C THR A 268 13.27 31.70 -13.78
N GLY A 269 13.17 30.38 -13.94
CA GLY A 269 13.59 29.66 -15.14
C GLY A 269 13.27 28.17 -15.05
N LYS A 270 13.81 27.39 -16.00
CA LYS A 270 13.59 25.94 -16.06
C LYS A 270 14.12 25.24 -14.81
N LEU A 271 13.31 24.32 -14.27
CA LEU A 271 13.63 23.56 -13.06
C LEU A 271 13.05 22.14 -13.15
N ASP A 272 13.78 21.17 -12.66
CA ASP A 272 13.31 19.80 -12.42
C ASP A 272 13.76 19.35 -11.03
N CYS A 273 12.80 19.04 -10.17
CA CYS A 273 13.01 18.65 -8.78
C CYS A 273 12.47 17.25 -8.56
N ASN A 274 13.25 16.43 -7.86
CA ASN A 274 12.82 15.10 -7.45
C ASN A 274 13.23 14.87 -6.00
N VAL A 275 12.24 14.57 -5.15
CA VAL A 275 12.45 14.36 -3.72
C VAL A 275 11.79 13.05 -3.32
N GLU A 276 12.62 12.09 -2.94
CA GLU A 276 12.15 10.85 -2.31
C GLU A 276 11.92 11.11 -0.83
N LEU A 277 10.76 10.70 -0.34
CA LEU A 277 10.38 10.82 1.07
C LEU A 277 10.69 9.51 1.79
N ALA A 278 10.71 9.57 3.12
CA ALA A 278 10.90 8.37 3.93
C ALA A 278 9.81 7.34 3.63
N THR A 279 10.21 6.08 3.40
CA THR A 279 9.29 4.94 3.35
C THR A 279 8.52 4.86 4.64
N VAL A 280 7.20 4.69 4.52
CA VAL A 280 6.33 4.47 5.65
C VAL A 280 5.87 3.03 5.64
N THR A 281 6.02 2.36 6.77
CA THR A 281 5.55 1.00 6.94
C THR A 281 4.53 0.93 8.06
N GLN A 282 3.45 0.18 7.81
CA GLN A 282 2.37 -0.06 8.75
C GLN A 282 2.21 -1.57 8.93
N SER A 283 2.31 -2.05 10.17
CA SER A 283 1.87 -3.40 10.50
C SER A 283 0.35 -3.48 10.40
N LEU A 284 -0.13 -4.48 9.68
CA LEU A 284 -1.55 -4.71 9.45
C LEU A 284 -2.07 -5.79 10.39
N THR A 285 -1.28 -6.84 10.60
CA THR A 285 -1.63 -7.95 11.49
C THR A 285 -0.40 -8.34 12.33
N PRO A 286 -0.58 -8.63 13.63
CA PRO A 286 0.49 -9.11 14.49
C PRO A 286 0.77 -10.61 14.24
N PRO A 287 1.82 -11.20 14.84
CA PRO A 287 1.94 -12.66 14.94
C PRO A 287 0.63 -13.28 15.45
N PRO A 288 0.26 -14.47 14.98
CA PRO A 288 1.12 -15.48 14.36
C PRO A 288 1.36 -15.34 12.85
N VAL A 289 0.55 -14.57 12.13
CA VAL A 289 0.68 -14.36 10.68
C VAL A 289 0.93 -12.87 10.43
N PRO A 290 2.16 -12.37 10.59
CA PRO A 290 2.40 -10.94 10.53
C PRO A 290 2.35 -10.44 9.09
N THR A 291 1.59 -9.36 8.84
CA THR A 291 1.59 -8.65 7.57
C THR A 291 1.85 -7.15 7.77
N ALA A 292 2.43 -6.53 6.76
CA ALA A 292 2.70 -5.10 6.73
C ALA A 292 2.52 -4.54 5.32
N VAL A 293 2.14 -3.27 5.26
CA VAL A 293 2.16 -2.47 4.04
C VAL A 293 3.25 -1.42 4.15
N SER A 294 4.04 -1.26 3.09
CA SER A 294 5.01 -0.19 2.94
C SER A 294 4.65 0.70 1.76
N PHE A 295 4.86 2.00 1.92
CA PHE A 295 4.67 3.01 0.89
C PHE A 295 5.88 3.93 0.87
N THR A 296 6.57 4.02 -0.26
CA THR A 296 7.70 4.94 -0.47
C THR A 296 7.23 6.09 -1.36
N PRO A 297 6.93 7.27 -0.80
CA PRO A 297 6.48 8.40 -1.59
C PRO A 297 7.65 9.07 -2.30
N ARG A 298 7.39 9.59 -3.49
CA ARG A 298 8.29 10.44 -4.26
C ARG A 298 7.49 11.62 -4.82
N VAL A 299 8.00 12.81 -4.57
CA VAL A 299 7.44 14.06 -5.08
C VAL A 299 8.35 14.54 -6.19
N SER A 300 7.82 14.65 -7.41
CA SER A 300 8.53 15.29 -8.52
C SER A 300 7.80 16.55 -8.97
N MET A 301 8.56 17.56 -9.37
CA MET A 301 8.02 18.82 -9.84
C MET A 301 8.92 19.40 -10.91
N SER A 302 8.33 19.94 -11.98
CA SER A 302 9.09 20.60 -13.03
C SER A 302 8.43 21.90 -13.46
N ALA A 303 9.24 22.85 -13.90
CA ALA A 303 8.80 24.09 -14.52
C ALA A 303 9.55 24.27 -15.85
N SER A 304 8.81 24.57 -16.92
CA SER A 304 9.43 24.76 -18.24
C SER A 304 10.04 26.16 -18.43
N ALA A 305 9.55 27.15 -17.69
CA ALA A 305 9.95 28.56 -17.78
C ALA A 305 9.71 29.28 -16.43
N ALA A 306 9.94 30.59 -16.40
CA ALA A 306 9.64 31.40 -15.22
C ALA A 306 8.14 31.36 -14.89
N ALA A 307 7.80 31.18 -13.63
CA ALA A 307 6.42 31.01 -13.21
C ALA A 307 6.24 31.39 -11.74
N ARG A 308 5.12 32.05 -11.45
CA ARG A 308 4.65 32.36 -10.10
C ARG A 308 3.24 31.79 -9.92
N TYR A 309 3.13 30.77 -9.07
CA TYR A 309 1.88 30.11 -8.74
C TYR A 309 1.74 30.02 -7.21
N VAL A 310 0.67 30.60 -6.67
CA VAL A 310 0.49 30.71 -5.21
C VAL A 310 -0.88 30.16 -4.79
N GLY A 311 -0.84 29.23 -3.84
CA GLY A 311 -1.99 28.89 -3.00
C GLY A 311 -2.88 27.77 -3.50
N GLY A 312 -2.76 27.37 -4.77
CA GLY A 312 -3.54 26.26 -5.32
C GLY A 312 -3.06 24.89 -4.83
N GLY A 313 -3.96 23.91 -4.88
CA GLY A 313 -3.61 22.54 -4.53
C GLY A 313 -4.67 21.53 -4.94
N VAL A 314 -4.37 20.26 -4.68
CA VAL A 314 -5.24 19.12 -4.97
C VAL A 314 -5.28 18.24 -3.74
N SER A 315 -6.49 17.89 -3.29
CA SER A 315 -6.72 16.78 -2.38
C SER A 315 -7.22 15.61 -3.23
N ALA A 316 -6.53 14.48 -3.22
CA ALA A 316 -6.95 13.29 -3.92
C ALA A 316 -6.86 12.06 -3.01
N GLU A 317 -7.79 11.15 -3.18
CA GLU A 317 -7.69 9.78 -2.72
C GLU A 317 -7.57 8.90 -3.97
N ALA A 318 -6.56 8.04 -3.96
CA ALA A 318 -6.32 7.08 -5.02
C ALA A 318 -6.02 5.73 -4.42
N GLY A 319 -6.71 4.71 -4.89
CA GLY A 319 -6.60 3.37 -4.36
C GLY A 319 -7.13 2.33 -5.31
N VAL A 320 -7.10 1.09 -4.85
CA VAL A 320 -7.54 -0.07 -5.59
C VAL A 320 -8.25 -1.01 -4.62
N ALA A 321 -9.45 -1.42 -5.01
CA ALA A 321 -10.12 -2.59 -4.47
C ALA A 321 -9.89 -3.75 -5.45
N ALA A 322 -9.34 -4.85 -4.97
CA ALA A 322 -9.08 -6.03 -5.77
C ALA A 322 -9.70 -7.25 -5.09
N SER A 323 -10.47 -8.03 -5.83
CA SER A 323 -11.09 -9.25 -5.36
C SER A 323 -10.93 -10.35 -6.39
N GLY A 324 -10.72 -11.59 -5.97
CA GLY A 324 -10.66 -12.72 -6.89
C GLY A 324 -9.97 -13.94 -6.30
N SER A 325 -9.68 -14.89 -7.19
CA SER A 325 -8.91 -16.09 -6.90
C SER A 325 -7.73 -16.23 -7.85
N LEU A 326 -6.61 -16.75 -7.37
CA LEU A 326 -5.46 -17.13 -8.19
C LEU A 326 -5.34 -18.66 -8.23
N PRO A 327 -5.00 -19.33 -9.34
CA PRO A 327 -4.92 -18.76 -10.68
C PRO A 327 -6.31 -18.38 -11.20
N GLY A 328 -6.45 -17.16 -11.72
CA GLY A 328 -7.72 -16.60 -12.19
C GLY A 328 -7.55 -15.14 -12.59
N THR A 329 -8.58 -14.56 -13.23
CA THR A 329 -8.58 -13.13 -13.56
C THR A 329 -9.12 -12.32 -12.38
N PRO A 330 -8.33 -11.37 -11.87
CA PRO A 330 -8.71 -10.55 -10.74
C PRO A 330 -9.74 -9.50 -11.14
N GLN A 331 -10.74 -9.27 -10.29
CA GLN A 331 -11.65 -8.13 -10.41
C GLN A 331 -11.03 -6.94 -9.70
N VAL A 332 -10.73 -5.89 -10.45
CA VAL A 332 -10.05 -4.72 -9.91
C VAL A 332 -10.89 -3.49 -10.16
N LYS A 333 -11.19 -2.78 -9.07
CA LYS A 333 -11.97 -1.55 -9.07
C LYS A 333 -11.10 -0.41 -8.54
N PRO A 334 -10.89 0.65 -9.34
CA PRO A 334 -10.22 1.83 -8.85
C PRO A 334 -11.04 2.54 -7.76
N ILE A 335 -10.36 3.12 -6.77
CA ILE A 335 -10.95 4.00 -5.76
C ILE A 335 -10.37 5.40 -6.01
N PHE A 336 -11.19 6.34 -6.48
CA PHE A 336 -10.75 7.71 -6.74
C PHE A 336 -11.72 8.77 -6.23
N ASN A 337 -11.17 9.79 -5.55
CA ASN A 337 -11.92 10.99 -5.17
C ASN A 337 -10.99 12.20 -5.17
N GLY A 338 -11.32 13.26 -5.90
CA GLY A 338 -10.49 14.45 -6.04
C GLY A 338 -11.25 15.74 -5.70
N LYS A 339 -10.61 16.65 -4.98
CA LYS A 339 -11.11 18.00 -4.69
C LYS A 339 -10.03 19.03 -4.99
N VAL A 340 -10.43 20.15 -5.58
CA VAL A 340 -9.57 21.30 -5.81
C VAL A 340 -9.40 22.07 -4.51
N LEU A 341 -8.18 22.55 -4.23
CA LEU A 341 -7.92 23.61 -3.27
C LEU A 341 -7.71 24.91 -4.05
N GLU A 342 -8.52 25.93 -3.75
CA GLU A 342 -8.54 27.19 -4.49
C GLU A 342 -7.18 27.90 -4.51
N ALA A 343 -6.80 28.42 -5.68
CA ALA A 343 -5.58 29.21 -5.84
C ALA A 343 -5.82 30.69 -5.49
N SER A 344 -4.81 31.34 -4.93
CA SER A 344 -4.87 32.76 -4.54
C SER A 344 -4.18 33.70 -5.54
N GLY A 345 -3.39 33.18 -6.49
CA GLY A 345 -2.76 33.99 -7.55
C GLY A 345 -1.97 33.16 -8.55
N VAL A 346 -2.00 33.56 -9.83
CA VAL A 346 -1.38 32.82 -10.94
C VAL A 346 -0.76 33.79 -11.95
N ASP A 347 0.53 33.60 -12.25
CA ASP A 347 1.28 34.26 -13.32
C ASP A 347 2.24 33.24 -13.94
N LEU A 348 1.96 32.80 -15.16
CA LEU A 348 2.66 31.69 -15.81
C LEU A 348 3.15 32.10 -17.20
N SER A 349 4.46 31.95 -17.43
CA SER A 349 5.03 32.03 -18.79
C SER A 349 5.21 30.65 -19.45
N GLY A 350 4.88 29.57 -18.74
CA GLY A 350 5.05 28.20 -19.20
C GLY A 350 4.17 27.22 -18.43
N GLN A 351 4.68 26.01 -18.24
CA GLN A 351 3.96 24.91 -17.58
C GLN A 351 4.67 24.53 -16.29
N ILE A 352 3.88 24.26 -15.25
CA ILE A 352 4.32 23.64 -14.01
C ILE A 352 3.70 22.24 -13.96
N ASN A 353 4.53 21.24 -13.73
CA ASN A 353 4.10 19.88 -13.41
C ASN A 353 4.43 19.56 -11.96
N ALA A 354 3.52 18.89 -11.27
CA ALA A 354 3.74 18.40 -9.92
C ALA A 354 3.10 17.03 -9.78
N ARG A 355 3.88 16.04 -9.37
CA ARG A 355 3.46 14.66 -9.22
C ARG A 355 3.84 14.14 -7.85
N LEU A 356 2.86 13.54 -7.17
CA LEU A 356 3.08 12.66 -6.03
C LEU A 356 2.86 11.24 -6.53
N GLN A 357 3.93 10.48 -6.56
CA GLN A 357 3.93 9.05 -6.87
C GLN A 357 4.46 8.27 -5.68
N GLY A 358 4.24 6.97 -5.62
CA GLY A 358 4.93 6.12 -4.67
C GLY A 358 4.85 4.66 -5.03
N SER A 359 5.84 3.90 -4.58
CA SER A 359 5.77 2.44 -4.63
C SER A 359 5.03 1.92 -3.42
N ILE A 360 4.14 0.96 -3.63
CA ILE A 360 3.40 0.29 -2.58
C ILE A 360 3.73 -1.19 -2.59
N THR A 361 3.94 -1.75 -1.41
CA THR A 361 4.22 -3.17 -1.23
C THR A 361 3.48 -3.70 -0.02
N LEU A 362 2.65 -4.73 -0.24
CA LEU A 362 2.01 -5.52 0.80
C LEU A 362 2.72 -6.89 0.90
N GLY A 363 3.02 -7.34 2.12
CA GLY A 363 3.63 -8.65 2.32
C GLY A 363 3.68 -9.07 3.79
N PRO A 364 4.20 -10.27 4.09
CA PRO A 364 4.62 -10.57 5.46
C PRO A 364 5.65 -9.51 5.85
N GLY A 365 5.54 -8.86 7.03
CA GLY A 365 6.63 -7.97 7.49
C GLY A 365 7.96 -8.75 7.43
N ALA A 366 9.16 -8.22 7.32
CA ALA A 366 9.71 -6.88 7.47
C ALA A 366 10.50 -6.47 6.22
N GLY A 367 10.62 -5.16 6.01
CA GLY A 367 11.52 -4.60 5.02
C GLY A 367 12.99 -4.86 5.37
N ALA A 368 13.70 -5.53 4.47
CA ALA A 368 15.15 -5.47 4.41
C ALA A 368 15.57 -5.38 2.93
N GLY A 369 15.54 -4.15 2.41
CA GLY A 369 16.10 -3.79 1.11
C GLY A 369 15.25 -4.14 -0.13
N PRO A 370 15.70 -3.70 -1.32
CA PRO A 370 15.01 -3.89 -2.61
C PRO A 370 14.87 -5.37 -3.04
N ALA A 371 15.38 -6.32 -2.25
CA ALA A 371 15.36 -7.75 -2.50
C ALA A 371 14.47 -8.55 -1.51
N GLY A 372 13.78 -7.89 -0.57
CA GLY A 372 12.86 -8.55 0.35
C GLY A 372 11.72 -9.23 -0.42
N LEU A 373 11.53 -10.53 -0.19
CA LEU A 373 10.60 -11.37 -0.92
C LEU A 373 9.17 -10.80 -0.83
N VAL A 374 8.59 -10.50 -1.98
CA VAL A 374 7.24 -9.95 -2.10
C VAL A 374 6.31 -11.07 -2.53
N VAL A 375 5.30 -11.33 -1.71
CA VAL A 375 4.11 -12.08 -2.11
C VAL A 375 2.91 -11.22 -1.72
N GLY A 376 2.43 -10.44 -2.67
CA GLY A 376 1.32 -9.51 -2.46
C GLY A 376 1.18 -8.48 -3.58
N PRO A 377 0.11 -7.66 -3.55
CA PRO A 377 -0.04 -6.54 -4.47
C PRO A 377 1.13 -5.58 -4.29
N THR A 378 1.80 -5.32 -5.40
CA THR A 378 2.87 -4.34 -5.52
C THR A 378 2.68 -3.50 -6.73
N GLY A 379 3.15 -2.27 -6.66
CA GLY A 379 3.21 -1.46 -7.85
C GLY A 379 3.49 -0.03 -7.54
N THR A 380 3.11 0.80 -8.49
CA THR A 380 3.22 2.24 -8.38
C THR A 380 1.83 2.85 -8.38
N ILE A 381 1.65 3.82 -7.50
CA ILE A 381 0.44 4.63 -7.46
C ILE A 381 0.86 6.09 -7.55
N THR A 382 0.20 6.80 -8.46
CA THR A 382 0.33 8.25 -8.66
C THR A 382 -1.00 8.86 -8.22
N PRO A 383 -1.21 9.08 -6.91
CA PRO A 383 -2.45 9.68 -6.42
C PRO A 383 -2.69 11.08 -6.97
N ILE A 384 -1.64 11.83 -7.29
CA ILE A 384 -1.74 13.19 -7.79
C ILE A 384 -0.73 13.40 -8.91
N ASP A 385 -1.23 13.68 -10.11
CA ASP A 385 -0.48 14.23 -11.24
C ASP A 385 -1.16 15.53 -11.67
N VAL A 386 -0.49 16.66 -11.48
CA VAL A 386 -1.03 17.99 -11.73
C VAL A 386 -0.18 18.69 -12.76
N THR A 387 -0.86 19.20 -13.78
CA THR A 387 -0.32 20.09 -14.78
C THR A 387 -1.02 21.43 -14.69
N VAL A 388 -0.26 22.49 -14.48
CA VAL A 388 -0.72 23.88 -14.59
C VAL A 388 -0.10 24.48 -15.83
N SER A 389 -0.92 24.86 -16.80
CA SER A 389 -0.47 25.50 -18.04
C SER A 389 -1.14 26.86 -18.20
N ALA A 390 -0.51 27.76 -18.95
CA ALA A 390 -1.19 28.92 -19.49
C ALA A 390 -2.44 28.52 -20.29
N ALA A 391 -3.50 29.32 -20.21
CA ALA A 391 -4.72 29.09 -21.00
C ALA A 391 -4.61 29.61 -22.45
N TYR A 392 -3.72 30.58 -22.67
CA TYR A 392 -3.49 31.24 -23.95
C TYR A 392 -2.00 31.25 -24.28
N ASP A 393 -1.64 31.50 -25.55
CA ASP A 393 -0.25 31.63 -25.95
C ASP A 393 0.43 32.85 -25.32
N SER A 394 1.76 32.80 -25.18
CA SER A 394 2.55 33.87 -24.54
C SER A 394 2.42 35.24 -25.20
N GLN A 395 2.01 35.29 -26.46
CA GLN A 395 1.78 36.51 -27.24
C GLN A 395 0.34 37.04 -27.13
N ASP A 396 -0.59 36.26 -26.55
CA ASP A 396 -1.99 36.68 -26.39
C ASP A 396 -2.13 37.58 -25.14
N PRO A 397 -2.70 38.78 -25.26
CA PRO A 397 -2.95 39.66 -24.11
C PRO A 397 -3.76 38.99 -22.98
N ARG A 398 -4.58 37.99 -23.31
CA ARG A 398 -5.40 37.21 -22.38
C ARG A 398 -4.59 36.22 -21.53
N ASN A 399 -3.33 35.96 -21.89
CA ASN A 399 -2.46 35.01 -21.19
C ASN A 399 -2.16 35.41 -19.73
N THR A 400 -2.23 36.71 -19.42
CA THR A 400 -1.99 37.18 -18.05
C THR A 400 -3.12 36.79 -17.11
N GLY A 401 -2.76 36.07 -16.04
CA GLY A 401 -3.70 35.70 -14.97
C GLY A 401 -4.72 34.63 -15.34
N CYS A 402 -4.49 33.83 -16.39
CA CYS A 402 -5.37 32.71 -16.75
C CYS A 402 -4.59 31.41 -16.93
N ALA A 403 -4.90 30.42 -16.09
CA ALA A 403 -4.26 29.11 -16.14
C ALA A 403 -5.26 27.99 -16.21
N VAL A 404 -4.92 26.93 -16.93
CA VAL A 404 -5.65 25.67 -16.94
C VAL A 404 -4.94 24.69 -16.03
N VAL A 405 -5.64 24.26 -14.98
CA VAL A 405 -5.19 23.19 -14.09
C VAL A 405 -5.84 21.90 -14.56
N ARG A 406 -5.00 20.95 -14.97
CA ARG A 406 -5.37 19.54 -15.18
C ARG A 406 -4.84 18.75 -14.00
N ALA A 407 -5.72 17.99 -13.36
CA ALA A 407 -5.33 17.07 -12.32
C ALA A 407 -5.85 15.69 -12.65
N GLY A 408 -5.01 14.69 -12.45
CA GLY A 408 -5.33 13.29 -12.63
C GLY A 408 -4.46 12.44 -11.74
N GLY A 409 -4.42 11.15 -12.07
CA GLY A 409 -3.54 10.19 -11.43
C GLY A 409 -3.39 8.96 -12.30
N SER A 410 -2.60 8.02 -11.79
CA SER A 410 -2.44 6.71 -12.40
C SER A 410 -2.17 5.65 -11.34
N ALA A 411 -2.44 4.40 -11.67
CA ALA A 411 -2.05 3.26 -10.87
C ALA A 411 -1.60 2.14 -11.80
N ALA A 412 -0.39 1.65 -11.55
CA ALA A 412 0.16 0.46 -12.18
C ALA A 412 0.45 -0.54 -11.07
N LEU A 413 -0.52 -1.38 -10.75
CA LEU A 413 -0.43 -2.41 -9.72
C LEU A 413 -0.39 -3.79 -10.37
N GLY A 414 0.37 -4.68 -9.77
CA GLY A 414 0.39 -6.09 -10.09
C GLY A 414 0.49 -6.95 -8.83
N ILE A 415 0.27 -8.25 -8.97
CA ILE A 415 0.65 -9.21 -7.95
C ILE A 415 1.98 -9.76 -8.38
N SER A 416 2.99 -9.62 -7.51
CA SER A 416 4.18 -10.44 -7.62
C SER A 416 4.09 -11.60 -6.63
N ALA A 417 4.39 -12.79 -7.13
CA ALA A 417 4.74 -13.93 -6.32
C ALA A 417 6.20 -14.24 -6.65
N ARG A 418 7.10 -13.86 -5.74
CA ARG A 418 8.46 -14.37 -5.75
C ARG A 418 8.52 -15.49 -4.73
N GLY A 419 8.92 -16.67 -5.16
CA GLY A 419 9.07 -17.84 -4.29
C GLY A 419 10.14 -18.78 -4.82
N SER A 420 10.63 -19.67 -3.96
CA SER A 420 11.51 -20.76 -4.39
C SER A 420 10.69 -22.04 -4.50
N VAL A 421 10.40 -22.51 -5.71
CA VAL A 421 9.82 -23.83 -5.93
C VAL A 421 10.97 -24.79 -6.21
N LEU A 422 11.16 -25.80 -5.34
CA LEU A 422 12.21 -26.82 -5.49
C LEU A 422 13.64 -26.23 -5.62
N GLY A 423 13.94 -25.15 -4.89
CA GLY A 423 15.25 -24.48 -4.95
C GLY A 423 15.50 -23.64 -6.20
N LYS A 424 14.49 -23.47 -7.08
CA LYS A 424 14.52 -22.53 -8.20
C LYS A 424 13.59 -21.35 -7.92
N GLY A 425 14.10 -20.13 -8.07
CA GLY A 425 13.29 -18.92 -7.99
C GLY A 425 12.24 -18.93 -9.11
N VAL A 426 10.97 -18.84 -8.74
CA VAL A 426 9.86 -18.58 -9.64
C VAL A 426 9.42 -17.15 -9.36
N ASP A 427 9.64 -16.28 -10.33
CA ASP A 427 9.12 -14.92 -10.34
C ASP A 427 7.89 -14.91 -11.24
N TRP A 428 6.72 -14.78 -10.63
CA TRP A 428 5.47 -14.53 -11.34
C TRP A 428 5.02 -13.10 -11.06
N TYR A 429 4.73 -12.36 -12.12
CA TYR A 429 4.11 -11.03 -12.02
C TYR A 429 2.89 -11.02 -12.94
N SER A 430 1.72 -10.71 -12.37
CA SER A 430 0.54 -10.40 -13.14
C SER A 430 0.17 -8.95 -12.90
N GLU A 431 0.03 -8.20 -13.98
CA GLU A 431 -0.56 -6.88 -13.92
C GLU A 431 -2.03 -7.02 -13.48
N LEU A 432 -2.43 -6.20 -12.51
CA LEU A 432 -3.79 -6.14 -11.97
C LEU A 432 -4.53 -4.93 -12.52
N LEU A 433 -3.83 -3.82 -12.63
CA LEU A 433 -4.36 -2.54 -13.04
C LEU A 433 -3.21 -1.75 -13.65
N ASP A 434 -3.38 -1.30 -14.88
CA ASP A 434 -2.63 -0.19 -15.43
C ASP A 434 -3.65 0.79 -16.03
N GLY A 435 -3.68 1.99 -15.48
CA GLY A 435 -4.66 2.98 -15.87
C GLY A 435 -4.28 4.37 -15.41
N SER A 436 -4.66 5.35 -16.23
CA SER A 436 -4.63 6.76 -15.89
C SER A 436 -6.04 7.33 -15.96
N PHE A 437 -6.28 8.39 -15.20
CA PHE A 437 -7.59 9.01 -15.08
C PHE A 437 -7.42 10.51 -14.83
N GLU A 438 -8.33 11.31 -15.41
CA GLU A 438 -8.40 12.75 -15.18
C GLU A 438 -9.47 13.03 -14.11
N TYR A 439 -9.10 13.72 -13.03
CA TYR A 439 -10.04 14.16 -12.00
C TYR A 439 -10.84 15.37 -12.47
N PHE A 440 -10.13 16.35 -13.02
CA PHE A 440 -10.72 17.57 -13.56
C PHE A 440 -9.74 18.31 -14.46
N LYS A 441 -10.32 19.12 -15.34
CA LYS A 441 -9.67 20.20 -16.06
C LYS A 441 -10.47 21.48 -15.83
N ARG A 442 -9.86 22.49 -15.20
CA ARG A 442 -10.52 23.77 -14.91
C ARG A 442 -9.60 24.95 -15.15
N ALA A 443 -10.18 26.03 -15.67
CA ALA A 443 -9.49 27.30 -15.78
C ALA A 443 -9.58 28.10 -14.47
N PHE A 444 -8.53 28.86 -14.18
CA PHE A 444 -8.39 29.71 -13.01
C PHE A 444 -7.90 31.11 -13.41
N PRO A 445 -8.61 32.18 -13.00
CA PRO A 445 -9.94 32.19 -12.37
C PRO A 445 -11.01 31.48 -13.20
N GLN A 446 -12.14 31.14 -12.58
CA GLN A 446 -13.19 30.37 -13.25
C GLN A 446 -13.57 31.00 -14.61
N ASP A 447 -13.67 30.17 -15.64
CA ASP A 447 -14.06 30.57 -17.01
C ASP A 447 -13.13 31.61 -17.67
N CYS A 448 -11.91 31.81 -17.14
CA CYS A 448 -10.96 32.75 -17.75
C CYS A 448 -10.52 32.35 -19.15
N ASP A 449 -10.60 31.05 -19.49
CA ASP A 449 -10.33 30.46 -20.80
C ASP A 449 -11.41 30.79 -21.84
N LYS A 450 -12.55 31.34 -21.39
CA LYS A 450 -13.66 31.77 -22.24
C LYS A 450 -13.65 33.27 -22.54
N LYS A 451 -12.59 34.00 -22.18
CA LYS A 451 -12.48 35.43 -22.47
C LYS A 451 -12.50 35.68 -24.00
N PRO A 452 -13.35 36.62 -24.49
CA PRO A 452 -13.39 36.96 -25.91
C PRO A 452 -12.04 37.51 -26.37
N ALA A 453 -11.69 37.27 -27.64
CA ALA A 453 -10.46 37.77 -28.22
C ALA A 453 -10.41 39.31 -28.09
N PRO A 454 -9.22 39.90 -27.84
CA PRO A 454 -9.09 41.35 -27.91
C PRO A 454 -9.61 41.85 -29.25
N ALA A 455 -10.38 42.94 -29.25
CA ALA A 455 -10.79 43.57 -30.50
C ALA A 455 -9.52 43.97 -31.26
N THR A 456 -9.34 43.44 -32.48
CA THR A 456 -8.27 43.89 -33.37
C THR A 456 -8.45 45.41 -33.54
N PRO A 457 -7.41 46.24 -33.30
CA PRO A 457 -7.49 47.66 -33.61
C PRO A 457 -7.93 47.78 -35.06
N ALA A 458 -9.02 48.50 -35.32
CA ALA A 458 -9.43 48.82 -36.67
C ALA A 458 -8.24 49.51 -37.35
N ASP A 459 -7.87 49.00 -38.52
CA ASP A 459 -6.77 49.49 -39.33
C ASP A 459 -6.93 51.02 -39.53
N PRO A 460 -5.97 51.87 -39.11
CA PRO A 460 -6.01 53.30 -39.37
C PRO A 460 -5.61 53.56 -40.82
N GLY A 461 -6.43 53.06 -41.77
CA GLY A 461 -6.00 52.92 -43.16
C GLY A 461 -7.08 53.01 -44.21
N THR A 462 -8.35 53.30 -43.86
CA THR A 462 -9.35 53.63 -44.89
C THR A 462 -9.49 55.14 -45.01
N SER A 463 -8.65 55.70 -45.88
CA SER A 463 -8.83 57.05 -46.41
C SER A 463 -10.21 57.17 -47.07
N VAL A 464 -11.11 57.91 -46.44
CA VAL A 464 -12.34 58.40 -47.06
C VAL A 464 -11.95 59.35 -48.20
N PRO A 465 -12.37 59.12 -49.46
CA PRO A 465 -12.12 60.07 -50.53
C PRO A 465 -12.95 61.35 -50.30
N PRO A 466 -12.46 62.52 -50.73
CA PRO A 466 -13.14 63.79 -50.45
C PRO A 466 -14.49 63.86 -51.19
N PRO A 467 -15.50 64.51 -50.60
CA PRO A 467 -16.79 64.68 -51.26
C PRO A 467 -16.63 65.64 -52.45
N THR A 468 -16.95 65.17 -53.65
CA THR A 468 -17.17 66.03 -54.81
C THR A 468 -18.40 66.89 -54.54
N GLY A 469 -18.18 68.20 -54.46
CA GLY A 469 -19.21 69.20 -54.23
C GLY A 469 -20.22 69.28 -55.37
N GLY A 470 -21.47 69.49 -55.00
CA GLY A 470 -22.56 69.84 -55.91
C GLY A 470 -23.82 70.25 -55.14
N GLY A 471 -24.11 71.56 -55.12
CA GLY A 471 -25.50 72.08 -55.12
C GLY A 471 -26.19 72.34 -53.78
N GLY A 472 -26.08 73.58 -53.31
CA GLY A 472 -27.21 74.50 -53.10
C GLY A 472 -28.44 74.08 -52.28
N SER A 473 -28.53 74.71 -51.09
CA SER A 473 -29.72 75.33 -50.48
C SER A 473 -31.00 74.51 -50.24
N GLN A 474 -31.32 74.26 -48.96
CA GLN A 474 -32.45 74.88 -48.24
C GLN A 474 -32.57 74.33 -46.81
N LEU A 475 -32.61 75.23 -45.82
CA LEU A 475 -33.13 74.95 -44.48
C LEU A 475 -34.65 74.70 -44.56
N PRO A 476 -35.22 73.93 -43.61
CA PRO A 476 -35.98 74.63 -42.57
C PRO A 476 -35.81 74.10 -41.13
N ASP A 477 -35.93 75.07 -40.25
CA ASP A 477 -36.31 75.09 -38.84
C ASP A 477 -36.84 73.80 -38.17
N CYS A 478 -36.29 73.50 -36.99
CA CYS A 478 -37.06 72.88 -35.92
C CYS A 478 -36.86 73.64 -34.60
N ASP A 479 -38.02 74.07 -34.11
CA ASP A 479 -38.36 74.94 -33.01
C ASP A 479 -38.17 74.24 -31.65
N CYS A 480 -37.49 74.89 -30.70
CA CYS A 480 -37.35 74.45 -29.32
C CYS A 480 -37.92 75.52 -28.39
N GLY A 481 -39.21 75.39 -28.05
CA GLY A 481 -39.87 76.14 -26.99
C GLY A 481 -40.03 75.33 -25.69
N PRO A 482 -39.81 75.90 -24.48
CA PRO A 482 -39.96 75.24 -23.16
C PRO A 482 -41.27 75.65 -22.42
N PRO A 483 -41.42 75.43 -21.09
CA PRO A 483 -41.87 74.25 -20.31
C PRO A 483 -43.21 74.56 -19.54
N PRO A 484 -43.73 73.78 -18.55
CA PRO A 484 -43.23 73.66 -17.15
C PRO A 484 -43.48 72.22 -16.55
N GLY A 485 -43.00 71.72 -15.40
CA GLY A 485 -42.39 72.21 -14.16
C GLY A 485 -42.95 71.35 -13.01
N PHE A 486 -42.11 70.70 -12.18
CA PHE A 486 -42.20 70.67 -10.70
C PHE A 486 -41.25 69.68 -10.01
N ARG A 487 -40.37 70.29 -9.19
CA ARG A 487 -39.62 69.90 -7.97
C ARG A 487 -39.81 68.51 -7.33
N ARG A 488 -38.68 67.95 -6.86
CA ARG A 488 -38.35 67.61 -5.44
C ARG A 488 -36.81 67.44 -5.30
N THR A 489 -36.09 68.42 -4.73
CA THR A 489 -35.49 68.43 -3.37
C THR A 489 -34.54 67.27 -3.02
N SER A 490 -33.25 67.59 -3.01
CA SER A 490 -32.18 66.93 -2.23
C SER A 490 -32.44 67.01 -0.72
N VAL A 491 -31.83 66.11 0.06
CA VAL A 491 -30.81 66.41 1.10
C VAL A 491 -30.22 65.09 1.62
N VAL A 492 -28.88 65.05 1.64
CA VAL A 492 -27.89 63.98 1.93
C VAL A 492 -27.79 62.83 0.93
#